data_AF-A0A2R6ND41-F1
#
_entry.id   AF-A0A2R6ND41-F1
#
_cell.length_a   1.000
_cell.length_b   1.000
_cell.length_c   1.000
_cell.angle_alpha   90.00
_cell.angle_beta   90.00
_cell.angle_gamma   90.00
#
_symmetry.space_group_name_H-M   'P 1'
#
loop_
_entity.id
_entity.type
_entity.pdbx_description
1 polymer ?
#
loop_
_entity_poly.entity_id
_entity_poly.type
_entity_poly.pdbx_seq_one_letter_code
_entity_poly.pdbx_strand_id
1 'polypeptide(L)'
;MIPQRLREKFGIDTSGEVLIYEDNGRIVVEPLPPAEDLHGIHAGDHEPGGILRRVRETNDEEKQREEATAERLRPDEDAAE
;
A
#
# COMPACT_ATOMS: atom_id res chain seq x y z
N MET A 1 -0.96 -26.36 9.83
CA MET A 1 -2.36 -26.39 9.30
C MET A 1 -3.33 -26.27 10.47
N ILE A 2 -4.29 -25.34 10.41
CA ILE A 2 -5.29 -25.13 11.48
C ILE A 2 -6.37 -26.23 11.42
N PRO A 3 -6.70 -26.93 12.53
CA PRO A 3 -7.77 -27.92 12.58
C PRO A 3 -9.14 -27.37 12.12
N GLN A 4 -9.91 -28.17 11.39
CA GLN A 4 -11.23 -27.78 10.83
C GLN A 4 -12.18 -27.24 11.89
N ARG A 5 -12.27 -27.91 13.06
CA ARG A 5 -13.14 -27.48 14.16
C ARG A 5 -12.82 -26.09 14.70
N LEU A 6 -11.54 -25.68 14.64
CA LEU A 6 -11.14 -24.34 15.05
C LEU A 6 -11.48 -23.32 13.97
N ARG A 7 -11.30 -23.67 12.69
CA ARG A 7 -11.69 -22.81 11.57
C ARG A 7 -13.19 -22.47 11.60
N GLU A 8 -14.04 -23.48 11.79
CA GLU A 8 -15.50 -23.30 11.88
C GLU A 8 -15.91 -22.46 13.08
N LYS A 9 -15.31 -22.73 14.25
CA LYS A 9 -15.64 -22.00 15.49
C LYS A 9 -15.31 -20.51 15.40
N PHE A 10 -14.23 -20.16 14.70
CA PHE A 10 -13.70 -18.80 14.65
C PHE A 10 -13.92 -18.12 13.29
N GLY A 11 -14.76 -18.69 12.40
CA GLY A 11 -15.13 -18.06 11.13
C GLY A 11 -13.98 -17.90 10.13
N ILE A 12 -13.01 -18.82 10.14
CA ILE A 12 -11.88 -18.80 9.20
C ILE A 12 -12.29 -19.56 7.93
N ASP A 13 -12.80 -18.83 6.95
CA ASP A 13 -13.50 -19.36 5.77
C ASP A 13 -12.56 -20.04 4.75
N THR A 14 -11.33 -19.54 4.60
CA THR A 14 -10.35 -20.10 3.64
C THR A 14 -9.04 -20.52 4.32
N SER A 15 -8.45 -21.62 3.85
CA SER A 15 -7.11 -22.05 4.24
C SER A 15 -6.07 -21.11 3.64
N GLY A 16 -5.87 -19.91 4.18
CA GLY A 16 -4.80 -19.05 3.68
C GLY A 16 -4.59 -17.72 4.39
N GLU A 17 -5.65 -17.05 4.84
CA GLU A 17 -5.53 -15.65 5.22
C GLU A 17 -5.92 -15.45 6.69
N VAL A 18 -4.91 -15.58 7.55
CA VAL A 18 -5.01 -15.28 8.98
C VAL A 18 -3.87 -14.34 9.37
N LEU A 19 -4.12 -13.42 10.29
CA LEU A 19 -3.04 -12.67 10.94
C LEU A 19 -2.45 -13.54 12.04
N ILE A 20 -1.12 -13.59 12.10
CA ILE A 20 -0.39 -14.31 13.15
C ILE A 20 0.56 -13.33 13.82
N TYR A 21 0.44 -13.19 15.14
CA TYR A 21 1.34 -12.37 15.94
C TYR A 21 1.52 -12.96 17.34
N GLU A 22 2.53 -12.48 18.06
CA GLU A 22 2.75 -12.85 19.45
C GLU A 22 2.16 -11.79 20.39
N ASP A 23 1.38 -12.22 21.38
CA ASP A 23 0.89 -11.38 22.46
C ASP A 23 1.01 -12.13 23.79
N ASN A 24 1.63 -11.50 24.79
CA ASN A 24 1.82 -12.07 26.13
C ASN A 24 2.40 -13.51 26.13
N GLY A 25 3.36 -13.78 25.24
CA GLY A 25 3.98 -15.11 25.10
C GLY A 25 3.06 -16.17 24.47
N ARG A 26 1.99 -15.75 23.81
CA ARG A 26 1.04 -16.61 23.10
C ARG A 26 1.02 -16.24 21.63
N ILE A 27 0.92 -17.26 20.78
CA ILE A 27 0.64 -17.05 19.36
C ILE A 27 -0.86 -16.80 19.21
N VAL A 28 -1.21 -15.63 18.70
CA VAL A 28 -2.58 -15.25 18.36
C VAL A 28 -2.78 -15.46 16.87
N VAL A 29 -3.96 -16.00 16.51
CA VAL A 29 -4.35 -16.26 15.13
C VAL A 29 -5.75 -15.70 14.92
N GLU A 30 -5.87 -14.70 14.05
CA GLU A 30 -7.13 -14.01 13.75
C GLU A 30 -7.49 -14.15 12.27
N PRO A 31 -8.78 -14.23 11.91
CA PRO A 31 -9.21 -14.13 10.51
C PRO A 31 -8.73 -12.82 9.89
N LEU A 32 -8.26 -12.85 8.64
CA LEU A 32 -7.99 -11.62 7.89
C LEU A 32 -9.32 -10.92 7.59
N PRO A 33 -9.48 -9.61 7.89
CA PRO A 33 -10.65 -8.86 7.46
C PRO A 33 -10.72 -8.85 5.93
N PRO A 34 -11.93 -8.83 5.35
CA PRO A 34 -12.07 -8.68 3.91
C PRO A 34 -11.48 -7.33 3.45
N ALA A 35 -11.04 -7.26 2.19
CA ALA A 35 -10.38 -6.08 1.65
C ALA A 35 -11.21 -4.79 1.73
N GLU A 36 -12.54 -4.92 1.75
CA GLU A 36 -13.51 -3.84 1.92
C GLU A 36 -13.55 -3.28 3.35
N ASP A 37 -13.23 -4.11 4.35
CA ASP A 37 -13.13 -3.72 5.77
C ASP A 37 -11.70 -3.33 6.18
N LEU A 38 -10.71 -3.66 5.34
CA LEU A 38 -9.35 -3.19 5.47
C LEU A 38 -9.29 -1.71 5.15
N HIS A 39 -9.64 -0.89 6.13
CA HIS A 39 -9.33 0.52 6.08
C HIS A 39 -7.82 0.72 6.19
N GLY A 40 -7.09 0.59 5.09
CA GLY A 40 -5.70 1.04 5.03
C GLY A 40 -5.60 2.50 5.45
N ILE A 41 -4.42 3.00 5.75
CA ILE A 41 -4.15 4.44 6.00
C ILE A 41 -4.63 5.39 4.87
N HIS A 42 -5.10 4.83 3.75
CA HIS A 42 -5.68 5.54 2.60
C HIS A 42 -7.18 5.28 2.39
N ALA A 43 -7.84 4.55 3.29
CA ALA A 43 -9.25 4.20 3.20
C ALA A 43 -10.15 5.22 3.92
N GLY A 44 -9.89 6.50 3.67
CA GLY A 44 -10.86 7.56 3.91
C GLY A 44 -11.94 7.56 2.83
N ASP A 45 -12.94 8.43 2.99
CA ASP A 45 -13.99 8.66 1.99
C ASP A 45 -13.39 9.21 0.68
N HIS A 46 -12.98 8.32 -0.21
CA HIS A 46 -12.45 8.65 -1.51
C HIS A 46 -13.27 7.93 -2.57
N GLU A 47 -13.63 8.66 -3.62
CA GLU A 47 -14.24 8.05 -4.79
C GLU A 47 -13.37 6.90 -5.31
N PRO A 48 -13.96 5.81 -5.82
CA PRO A 48 -13.21 4.74 -6.46
C PRO A 48 -12.20 5.30 -7.48
N GLY A 49 -10.92 5.04 -7.26
CA GLY A 49 -9.82 5.53 -8.11
C GLY A 49 -9.35 6.97 -7.83
N GLY A 50 -9.94 7.71 -6.89
CA GLY A 50 -9.51 9.06 -6.50
C GLY A 50 -8.09 9.11 -5.96
N ILE A 51 -7.68 8.10 -5.18
CA ILE A 51 -6.30 7.97 -4.70
C ILE A 51 -5.33 7.76 -5.86
N LEU A 52 -5.66 6.88 -6.82
CA LEU A 52 -4.82 6.63 -7.99
C LEU A 52 -4.67 7.89 -8.86
N ARG A 53 -5.73 8.69 -9.00
CA ARG A 53 -5.68 9.98 -9.68
C ARG A 53 -4.71 10.94 -8.98
N ARG A 54 -4.83 11.08 -7.66
CA ARG A 54 -3.96 11.95 -6.86
C ARG A 54 -2.48 11.56 -6.92
N VAL A 55 -2.20 10.25 -6.89
CA VAL A 55 -0.82 9.74 -7.04
C VAL A 55 -0.25 10.09 -8.41
N ARG A 56 -1.04 9.96 -9.48
CA ARG A 56 -0.61 10.34 -10.84
C ARG A 56 -0.31 11.83 -10.94
N GLU A 57 -1.22 12.67 -10.45
CA GLU A 57 -1.03 14.13 -10.42
C GLU A 57 0.24 14.51 -9.67
N THR A 58 0.48 13.90 -8.50
CA THR A 58 1.68 14.16 -7.70
C THR A 58 2.96 13.74 -8.45
N ASN A 59 2.95 12.58 -9.10
CA ASN A 59 4.09 12.11 -9.88
C ASN A 59 4.37 13.01 -11.10
N ASP A 60 3.32 13.51 -11.76
CA ASP A 60 3.45 14.42 -12.90
C ASP A 60 4.02 15.78 -12.48
N GLU A 61 3.60 16.31 -11.32
CA GLU A 61 4.17 17.52 -10.73
C GLU A 61 5.65 17.37 -10.37
N GLU A 62 6.01 16.26 -9.72
CA GLU A 62 7.41 15.98 -9.35
C GLU A 62 8.28 15.83 -10.61
N LYS A 63 7.79 15.12 -11.63
CA LYS A 63 8.50 14.97 -12.91
C LYS A 63 8.79 16.31 -13.57
N GLN A 64 7.83 17.24 -13.56
CA GLN A 64 8.05 18.59 -14.11
C GLN A 64 9.11 19.37 -13.33
N ARG A 65 9.14 19.23 -11.99
CA ARG A 65 10.16 19.88 -11.14
C ARG A 65 11.55 19.30 -11.40
N GLU A 66 11.64 17.99 -11.58
CA GLU A 66 12.87 17.29 -11.93
C GLU A 66 13.38 17.73 -13.31
N GLU A 67 12.51 17.81 -14.32
CA GLU A 67 12.86 18.26 -15.67
C GLU A 67 13.37 19.71 -15.68
N ALA A 68 12.67 20.62 -15.00
CA ALA A 68 13.12 22.02 -14.88
C ALA A 68 14.46 22.15 -14.14
N THR A 69 14.67 21.32 -13.13
CA THR A 69 15.95 21.26 -12.41
C THR A 69 17.05 20.72 -13.29
N ALA A 70 16.78 19.65 -14.05
CA ALA A 70 17.71 19.05 -14.98
C ALA A 70 18.09 20.04 -16.08
N GLU A 71 17.13 20.78 -16.64
CA GLU A 71 17.37 21.82 -17.65
C GLU A 71 18.29 22.93 -17.12
N ARG A 72 18.03 23.44 -15.92
CA ARG A 72 18.88 24.47 -15.28
C ARG A 72 20.30 23.97 -14.96
N LEU A 73 20.46 22.68 -14.73
CA LEU A 73 21.74 22.05 -14.43
C LEU A 73 22.43 21.49 -15.67
N ARG A 74 21.86 21.67 -16.88
CA ARG A 74 22.55 21.29 -18.11
C ARG A 74 23.82 22.15 -18.22
N PRO A 75 25.01 21.54 -18.35
CA PRO A 75 26.20 22.29 -18.68
C PRO A 75 26.00 22.96 -20.04
N ASP A 76 26.43 24.21 -20.20
CA ASP A 76 26.50 24.86 -21.50
C ASP A 76 27.40 24.00 -22.40
N GLU A 77 26.82 23.38 -23.43
CA GLU A 77 27.59 22.63 -24.44
C GLU A 77 28.53 23.56 -25.27
N ASP A 78 28.56 24.86 -24.99
CA ASP A 78 29.36 25.88 -25.68
C ASP A 78 30.64 26.32 -24.93
N ALA A 79 31.01 25.70 -23.80
CA ALA A 79 32.22 26.08 -23.05
C ALA A 79 33.46 25.21 -23.32
N ALA A 80 33.50 24.48 -24.45
CA ALA A 80 34.66 23.69 -24.86
C ALA A 80 34.96 23.83 -26.36
N GLU A 81 35.57 24.96 -26.74
CA GLU A 81 36.41 25.07 -27.95
C GLU A 81 37.87 25.35 -27.53
#